data_AF-A0A7X5FR71-F1
#
_entry.id   AF-A0A7X5FR71-F1
#
_cell.length_a   1.000
_cell.length_b   1.000
_cell.length_c   1.000
_cell.angle_alpha   90.00
_cell.angle_beta   90.00
_cell.angle_gamma   90.00
#
_symmetry.space_group_name_H-M   'P 1'
#
loop_
_entity.id
_entity.type
_entity.pdbx_description
1 polymer ?
#
loop_
_entity_poly.entity_id
_entity_poly.type
_entity_poly.pdbx_seq_one_letter_code
_entity_poly.pdbx_strand_id
1 'polypeptide(L)'
;MISIQNTHKAFSIIEVMVGIFIFSLGLVSIYALLASSLSASSYSENAIVASNLSREQIELFKNIRDTNYKKLNVWNKVNPYTDFQIDNEVFELGKYYTLENNFGNSDSSIDVGEITGFKQGEDELLSMKKYQLCLDENEVYTYDCDSNNTQTVYYRYLYLEELRDEDNTVITDAVKVTSKVIWTKRGYHEFYIDTIITDWRRI
;
A
#
# COMPACT_ATOMS: atom_id res chain seq x y z
N MET A 1 -62.88 36.66 -43.26
CA MET A 1 -61.75 35.89 -43.82
C MET A 1 -60.56 36.10 -42.90
N ILE A 2 -60.25 35.12 -42.04
CA ILE A 2 -59.17 35.23 -41.06
C ILE A 2 -57.91 34.62 -41.69
N SER A 3 -56.89 35.46 -41.92
CA SER A 3 -55.58 35.01 -42.40
C SER A 3 -54.73 34.65 -41.18
N ILE A 4 -54.42 33.36 -41.04
CA ILE A 4 -53.50 32.86 -40.02
C ILE A 4 -52.09 33.10 -40.55
N GLN A 5 -51.38 34.11 -40.02
CA GLN A 5 -49.97 34.32 -40.34
C GLN A 5 -49.09 33.43 -39.46
N ASN A 6 -48.63 32.30 -40.01
CA ASN A 6 -47.58 31.50 -39.39
C ASN A 6 -46.24 32.23 -39.54
N THR A 7 -45.81 32.93 -38.49
CA THR A 7 -44.55 33.69 -38.44
C THR A 7 -43.50 33.04 -37.53
N HIS A 8 -43.38 31.71 -37.58
CA HIS A 8 -42.23 31.05 -36.97
C HIS A 8 -41.02 31.19 -37.89
N LYS A 9 -40.08 32.07 -37.51
CA LYS A 9 -38.79 32.20 -38.20
C LYS A 9 -38.04 30.88 -38.05
N ALA A 10 -37.75 30.22 -39.18
CA ALA A 10 -36.90 29.03 -39.20
C ALA A 10 -35.43 29.41 -38.98
N PHE A 11 -34.67 28.54 -38.31
CA PHE A 11 -33.24 28.73 -38.07
C PHE A 11 -32.45 28.68 -39.38
N SER A 12 -31.44 29.55 -39.50
CA SER A 12 -30.51 29.50 -40.62
C SER A 12 -29.59 28.28 -40.48
N ILE A 13 -29.18 27.68 -41.60
CA ILE A 13 -28.25 26.54 -41.61
C ILE A 13 -26.95 26.89 -40.87
N ILE A 14 -26.44 28.11 -41.04
CA ILE A 14 -25.22 28.56 -40.36
C ILE A 14 -25.39 28.62 -38.83
N GLU A 15 -26.58 29.00 -38.34
CA GLU A 15 -26.89 29.09 -36.92
C GLU A 15 -26.94 27.69 -36.29
N VAL A 16 -27.52 26.73 -37.01
CA VAL A 16 -27.52 25.32 -36.60
C VAL A 16 -26.09 24.75 -36.58
N MET A 17 -25.27 25.06 -37.60
CA MET A 17 -23.87 24.62 -37.64
C MET A 17 -23.05 25.16 -36.46
N VAL A 18 -23.19 26.46 -36.16
CA VAL A 18 -22.51 27.09 -35.01
C VAL A 18 -23.04 26.50 -33.70
N GLY A 19 -24.35 26.27 -33.58
CA GLY A 19 -24.95 25.63 -32.40
C GLY A 19 -24.40 24.23 -32.15
N ILE A 20 -24.33 23.39 -33.19
CA ILE A 20 -23.75 22.03 -33.10
C ILE A 20 -22.26 22.10 -32.74
N PHE A 21 -21.52 23.07 -33.28
CA PHE A 21 -20.10 23.26 -32.97
C PHE A 21 -19.87 23.64 -31.50
N ILE A 22 -20.62 24.60 -30.98
CA ILE A 22 -20.52 24.98 -29.56
C ILE A 22 -20.94 23.81 -28.66
N PHE A 23 -22.01 23.11 -29.03
CA PHE A 23 -22.49 21.94 -28.30
C PHE A 23 -21.45 20.82 -28.26
N SER A 24 -20.77 20.53 -29.37
CA SER A 24 -19.75 19.49 -29.43
C SER A 24 -18.53 19.87 -28.58
N LEU A 25 -18.09 21.13 -28.59
CA LEU A 25 -17.03 21.63 -27.68
C LEU A 25 -17.41 21.46 -26.20
N GLY A 26 -18.67 21.77 -25.85
CA GLY A 26 -19.19 21.55 -24.50
C GLY A 26 -19.13 20.07 -24.10
N LEU A 27 -19.52 19.18 -25.00
CA LEU A 27 -19.53 17.74 -24.76
C LEU A 27 -18.11 17.17 -24.56
N VAL A 28 -17.14 17.62 -25.36
CA VAL A 28 -15.72 17.24 -25.18
C VAL A 28 -15.19 17.70 -23.82
N SER A 29 -15.55 18.91 -23.39
CA SER A 29 -15.13 19.46 -22.10
C SER A 29 -15.67 18.65 -20.92
N ILE A 30 -16.95 18.30 -20.96
CA ILE A 30 -17.60 17.45 -19.94
C ILE A 30 -16.94 16.07 -19.91
N TYR A 31 -16.67 15.48 -21.08
CA TYR A 31 -16.00 14.18 -21.17
C TYR A 31 -14.61 14.19 -20.53
N ALA A 32 -13.81 15.23 -20.80
CA ALA A 32 -12.48 15.38 -20.20
C ALA A 32 -12.55 15.46 -18.66
N LEU A 33 -13.51 16.21 -18.12
CA LEU A 33 -13.73 16.31 -16.67
C LEU A 33 -14.14 14.98 -16.05
N LEU A 34 -15.03 14.22 -16.71
CA LEU A 34 -15.44 12.89 -16.24
C LEU A 34 -14.25 11.92 -16.22
N ALA A 35 -13.44 11.90 -17.28
CA ALA A 35 -12.25 11.06 -17.35
C ALA A 35 -11.26 11.40 -16.22
N SER A 36 -11.03 12.69 -15.96
CA SER A 36 -10.18 13.15 -14.86
C SER A 36 -10.74 12.75 -13.50
N SER A 37 -12.06 12.90 -13.29
CA SER A 37 -12.73 12.57 -12.03
C SER A 37 -12.64 11.08 -11.71
N LEU A 38 -12.84 10.21 -12.71
CA LEU A 38 -12.68 8.76 -12.57
C LEU A 38 -11.23 8.38 -12.23
N SER A 39 -10.25 9.07 -12.82
CA SER A 39 -8.84 8.84 -12.50
C SER A 39 -8.51 9.23 -11.07
N ALA A 40 -8.98 10.39 -10.61
CA ALA A 40 -8.80 10.86 -9.23
C ALA A 40 -9.49 9.93 -8.22
N SER A 41 -10.68 9.43 -8.55
CA SER A 41 -11.40 8.45 -7.72
C SER A 41 -10.60 7.16 -7.58
N SER A 42 -10.11 6.58 -8.69
CA SER A 42 -9.31 5.36 -8.63
C SER A 42 -7.99 5.57 -7.88
N TYR A 43 -7.36 6.74 -7.98
CA TYR A 43 -6.16 7.03 -7.20
C TYR A 43 -6.47 7.09 -5.70
N SER A 44 -7.56 7.76 -5.32
CA SER A 44 -7.98 7.91 -3.93
C SER A 44 -8.31 6.56 -3.29
N GLU A 45 -8.99 5.67 -4.04
CA GLU A 45 -9.27 4.30 -3.63
C GLU A 45 -7.97 3.54 -3.31
N ASN A 46 -7.01 3.53 -4.23
CA ASN A 46 -5.74 2.83 -4.02
C ASN A 46 -4.93 3.45 -2.86
N ALA A 47 -4.95 4.77 -2.71
CA ALA A 47 -4.26 5.46 -1.63
C ALA A 47 -4.82 5.09 -0.25
N ILE A 48 -6.14 4.90 -0.14
CA ILE A 48 -6.79 4.43 1.10
C ILE A 48 -6.36 2.99 1.40
N VAL A 49 -6.37 2.11 0.40
CA VAL A 49 -5.92 0.72 0.54
C VAL A 49 -4.46 0.67 0.96
N ALA A 50 -3.58 1.40 0.26
CA ALA A 50 -2.17 1.47 0.58
C ALA A 50 -1.93 2.01 2.00
N SER A 51 -2.68 3.03 2.43
CA SER A 51 -2.58 3.53 3.80
C SER A 51 -2.99 2.49 4.85
N ASN A 52 -4.03 1.70 4.59
CA ASN A 52 -4.46 0.67 5.53
C ASN A 52 -3.47 -0.50 5.57
N LEU A 53 -2.98 -0.94 4.41
CA LEU A 53 -1.93 -1.96 4.31
C LEU A 53 -0.64 -1.54 5.02
N SER A 54 -0.23 -0.28 4.88
CA SER A 54 0.95 0.24 5.58
C SER A 54 0.76 0.24 7.10
N ARG A 55 -0.44 0.63 7.58
CA ARG A 55 -0.77 0.63 9.02
C ARG A 55 -0.77 -0.78 9.59
N GLU A 56 -1.35 -1.73 8.87
CA GLU A 56 -1.40 -3.13 9.28
C GLU A 56 0.00 -3.69 9.55
N GLN A 57 0.97 -3.48 8.65
CA GLN A 57 2.36 -3.94 8.84
C GLN A 57 2.99 -3.43 10.13
N ILE A 58 2.76 -2.15 10.45
CA ILE A 58 3.26 -1.54 11.67
C ILE A 58 2.61 -2.19 12.90
N GLU A 59 1.31 -2.47 12.85
CA GLU A 59 0.61 -3.14 13.94
C GLU A 59 1.04 -4.60 14.09
N LEU A 60 1.32 -5.32 13.00
CA LEU A 60 1.90 -6.66 13.05
C LEU A 60 3.29 -6.62 13.71
N PHE A 61 4.16 -5.67 13.33
CA PHE A 61 5.47 -5.52 13.95
C PHE A 61 5.37 -5.20 15.45
N LYS A 62 4.46 -4.31 15.85
CA LYS A 62 4.17 -4.05 17.28
C LYS A 62 3.67 -5.29 18.00
N ASN A 63 2.80 -6.08 17.36
CA ASN A 63 2.29 -7.32 17.93
C ASN A 63 3.43 -8.32 18.20
N ILE A 64 4.39 -8.46 17.28
CA ILE A 64 5.59 -9.27 17.48
C ILE A 64 6.37 -8.79 18.71
N ARG A 65 6.67 -7.48 18.80
CA ARG A 65 7.35 -6.89 19.96
C ARG A 65 6.61 -7.17 21.27
N ASP A 66 5.31 -6.90 21.32
CA ASP A 66 4.53 -7.03 22.54
C ASP A 66 4.40 -8.50 22.96
N THR A 67 4.32 -9.41 22.00
CA THR A 67 4.33 -10.85 22.24
C THR A 67 5.69 -11.32 22.75
N ASN A 68 6.80 -10.79 22.22
CA ASN A 68 8.14 -11.06 22.74
C ASN A 68 8.26 -10.69 24.22
N TYR A 69 7.79 -9.51 24.62
CA TYR A 69 7.77 -9.13 26.04
C TYR A 69 6.92 -10.06 26.90
N LYS A 70 5.75 -10.46 26.42
CA LYS A 70 4.88 -11.39 27.13
C LYS A 70 5.54 -12.75 27.35
N LYS A 71 6.39 -13.17 26.42
CA LYS A 71 7.12 -14.44 26.42
C LYS A 71 8.51 -14.34 27.08
N LEU A 72 8.90 -13.16 27.58
CA LEU A 72 10.22 -12.89 28.16
C LEU A 72 11.39 -13.09 27.16
N ASN A 73 11.15 -12.84 25.88
CA ASN A 73 12.16 -12.83 24.83
C ASN A 73 12.77 -11.43 24.65
N VAL A 74 13.87 -11.35 23.89
CA VAL A 74 14.35 -10.07 23.35
C VAL A 74 13.28 -9.44 22.46
N TRP A 75 13.09 -8.14 22.56
CA TRP A 75 11.94 -7.44 21.98
C TRP A 75 11.86 -7.54 20.45
N ASN A 76 13.01 -7.67 19.78
CA ASN A 76 13.16 -7.74 18.32
C ASN A 76 13.32 -9.18 17.79
N LYS A 77 12.98 -10.22 18.57
CA LYS A 77 12.96 -11.59 18.07
C LYS A 77 11.91 -11.73 16.97
N VAL A 78 12.25 -12.39 15.86
CA VAL A 78 11.39 -12.56 14.68
C VAL A 78 10.17 -13.43 15.01
N ASN A 79 10.40 -14.61 15.60
CA ASN A 79 9.34 -15.52 16.02
C ASN A 79 9.22 -15.57 17.56
N PRO A 80 8.19 -14.97 18.17
CA PRO A 80 7.99 -14.99 19.62
C PRO A 80 7.68 -16.36 20.23
N TYR A 81 7.31 -17.34 19.41
CA TYR A 81 6.76 -18.62 19.86
C TYR A 81 7.76 -19.77 19.80
N THR A 82 8.88 -19.59 19.09
CA THR A 82 9.97 -20.57 19.08
C THR A 82 10.75 -20.52 20.38
N ASP A 83 11.15 -21.70 20.87
CA ASP A 83 11.95 -21.81 22.10
C ASP A 83 13.31 -21.11 21.92
N PHE A 84 13.78 -20.42 22.95
CA PHE A 84 14.99 -19.57 22.91
C PHE A 84 16.27 -20.38 22.57
N GLN A 85 16.25 -21.69 22.78
CA GLN A 85 17.39 -22.56 22.45
C GLN A 85 17.39 -23.06 20.99
N ILE A 86 16.31 -22.86 20.25
CA ILE A 86 16.11 -23.43 18.90
C ILE A 86 16.28 -22.35 17.83
N ASP A 87 15.78 -21.15 18.09
CA ASP A 87 15.76 -20.06 17.12
C ASP A 87 15.90 -18.72 17.85
N ASN A 88 16.96 -17.99 17.49
CA ASN A 88 17.32 -16.68 18.02
C ASN A 88 17.37 -15.64 16.90
N GLU A 89 16.66 -15.87 15.80
CA GLU A 89 16.56 -14.89 14.73
C GLU A 89 15.92 -13.60 15.26
N VAL A 90 16.64 -12.50 15.08
CA VAL A 90 16.21 -11.15 15.43
C VAL A 90 16.12 -10.33 14.17
N PHE A 91 15.23 -9.33 14.17
CA PHE A 91 15.20 -8.38 13.07
C PHE A 91 16.54 -7.64 13.01
N GLU A 92 17.17 -7.70 11.83
CA GLU A 92 18.42 -7.01 11.54
C GLU A 92 18.14 -5.66 10.89
N LEU A 93 18.97 -4.68 11.22
CA LEU A 93 18.88 -3.34 10.67
C LEU A 93 19.42 -3.30 9.24
N GLY A 94 18.85 -2.44 8.40
CA GLY A 94 19.20 -2.35 6.99
C GLY A 94 18.61 -3.45 6.12
N LYS A 95 17.77 -4.32 6.68
CA LYS A 95 17.08 -5.40 5.97
C LYS A 95 15.60 -5.09 5.74
N TYR A 96 15.03 -5.82 4.79
CA TYR A 96 13.65 -5.70 4.33
C TYR A 96 12.88 -6.96 4.68
N TYR A 97 11.62 -6.81 5.09
CA TYR A 97 10.79 -7.91 5.58
C TYR A 97 9.37 -7.86 5.02
N THR A 98 8.79 -9.03 4.78
CA THR A 98 7.36 -9.24 4.64
C THR A 98 6.77 -9.68 5.98
N LEU A 99 5.59 -9.15 6.32
CA LEU A 99 4.85 -9.56 7.51
C LEU A 99 3.43 -9.91 7.08
N GLU A 100 2.93 -11.03 7.55
CA GLU A 100 1.59 -11.50 7.23
C GLU A 100 0.95 -12.15 8.44
N ASN A 101 -0.35 -11.97 8.61
CA ASN A 101 -1.07 -12.64 9.68
C ASN A 101 -1.35 -14.08 9.28
N ASN A 102 -0.91 -15.02 10.11
CA ASN A 102 -1.19 -16.44 9.91
C ASN A 102 -2.40 -16.85 10.75
N PHE A 103 -3.57 -16.84 10.11
CA PHE A 103 -4.83 -17.22 10.77
C PHE A 103 -4.97 -18.74 11.00
N GLY A 104 -4.11 -19.55 10.38
CA GLY A 104 -4.21 -21.02 10.40
C GLY A 104 -3.38 -21.71 11.48
N ASN A 105 -2.33 -21.06 12.00
CA ASN A 105 -1.36 -21.70 12.90
C ASN A 105 -1.44 -21.18 14.34
N SER A 106 -1.50 -22.11 15.30
CA SER A 106 -1.41 -21.82 16.74
C SER A 106 0.01 -21.46 17.20
N ASP A 107 1.01 -21.83 16.39
CA ASP A 107 2.42 -21.82 16.79
C ASP A 107 3.15 -20.57 16.30
N SER A 108 2.65 -19.85 15.30
CA SER A 108 3.10 -18.51 14.93
C SER A 108 1.94 -17.74 14.32
N SER A 109 1.40 -16.75 15.03
CA SER A 109 0.28 -15.95 14.52
C SER A 109 0.70 -14.96 13.43
N ILE A 110 2.00 -14.79 13.20
CA ILE A 110 2.55 -13.86 12.21
C ILE A 110 3.68 -14.56 11.48
N ASP A 111 3.57 -14.62 10.15
CA ASP A 111 4.61 -15.11 9.26
C ASP A 111 5.51 -13.94 8.86
N VAL A 112 6.81 -14.15 9.01
CA VAL A 112 7.84 -13.16 8.67
C VAL A 112 8.76 -13.75 7.62
N GLY A 113 9.01 -13.00 6.55
CA GLY A 113 9.96 -13.37 5.50
C GLY A 113 11.00 -12.29 5.28
N GLU A 114 12.29 -12.63 5.29
CA GLU A 114 13.34 -11.70 4.87
C GLU A 114 13.33 -11.56 3.33
N ILE A 115 13.33 -10.31 2.86
CA ILE A 115 13.46 -9.97 1.45
C ILE A 115 14.95 -9.85 1.11
N THR A 116 15.45 -10.81 0.33
CA THR A 116 16.83 -10.81 -0.18
C THR A 116 16.90 -10.28 -1.61
N GLY A 117 18.01 -9.60 -1.96
CA GLY A 117 18.26 -9.10 -3.32
C GLY A 117 17.45 -7.86 -3.72
N PHE A 118 16.90 -7.13 -2.75
CA PHE A 118 16.18 -5.88 -2.99
C PHE A 118 17.09 -4.82 -3.63
N LYS A 119 16.57 -4.15 -4.66
CA LYS A 119 17.24 -3.01 -5.31
C LYS A 119 16.36 -1.79 -5.15
N GLN A 120 16.93 -0.67 -4.68
CA GLN A 120 16.19 0.58 -4.56
C GLN A 120 16.18 1.36 -5.89
N GLY A 121 15.17 2.20 -6.11
CA GLY A 121 15.08 3.09 -7.27
C GLY A 121 14.32 2.48 -8.44
N GLU A 122 14.78 2.71 -9.68
CA GLU A 122 14.07 2.28 -10.90
C GLU A 122 13.86 0.76 -10.99
N ASP A 123 14.72 -0.03 -10.36
CA ASP A 123 14.66 -1.49 -10.32
C ASP A 123 13.81 -2.06 -9.16
N GLU A 124 13.26 -1.19 -8.29
CA GLU A 124 12.54 -1.60 -7.08
C GLU A 124 11.37 -2.52 -7.41
N LEU A 125 10.55 -2.14 -8.40
CA LEU A 125 9.39 -2.93 -8.80
C LEU A 125 9.78 -4.31 -9.35
N LEU A 126 10.91 -4.42 -10.06
CA LEU A 126 11.39 -5.70 -10.60
C LEU A 126 11.85 -6.62 -9.49
N SER A 127 12.57 -6.09 -8.50
CA SER A 127 12.99 -6.86 -7.32
C SER A 127 11.81 -7.25 -6.42
N MET A 128 10.77 -6.41 -6.40
CA MET A 128 9.57 -6.59 -5.58
C MET A 128 8.50 -7.47 -6.21
N LYS A 129 8.62 -7.84 -7.49
CA LYS A 129 7.58 -8.62 -8.18
C LYS A 129 7.24 -9.94 -7.47
N LYS A 130 8.23 -10.55 -6.79
CA LYS A 130 8.05 -11.77 -5.99
C LYS A 130 7.17 -11.55 -4.75
N TYR A 131 7.11 -10.33 -4.22
CA TYR A 131 6.40 -9.97 -3.00
C TYR A 131 5.16 -9.11 -3.31
N GLN A 132 4.51 -9.41 -4.44
CA GLN A 132 3.20 -8.87 -4.79
C GLN A 132 2.15 -9.39 -3.81
N LEU A 133 1.18 -8.55 -3.45
CA LEU A 133 0.05 -9.00 -2.66
C LEU A 133 -1.04 -9.58 -3.56
N CYS A 134 -1.63 -10.66 -3.08
CA CYS A 134 -2.79 -11.31 -3.67
C CYS A 134 -3.95 -11.30 -2.67
N LEU A 135 -5.18 -11.42 -3.16
CA LEU A 135 -6.37 -11.60 -2.33
C LEU A 135 -6.73 -13.09 -2.28
N ASP A 136 -6.87 -13.61 -1.07
CA ASP A 136 -7.36 -14.97 -0.85
C ASP A 136 -8.88 -15.10 -1.10
N GLU A 137 -9.41 -16.30 -0.91
CA GLU A 137 -10.87 -16.56 -1.05
C GLU A 137 -11.72 -15.76 -0.04
N ASN A 138 -11.13 -15.23 1.03
CA ASN A 138 -11.79 -14.43 2.06
C ASN A 138 -11.58 -12.92 1.86
N GLU A 139 -11.02 -12.50 0.73
CA GLU A 139 -10.67 -11.10 0.44
C GLU A 139 -9.64 -10.48 1.40
N VAL A 140 -8.76 -11.32 1.95
CA VAL A 140 -7.64 -10.90 2.80
C VAL A 140 -6.36 -10.83 1.96
N TYR A 141 -5.54 -9.81 2.21
CA TYR A 141 -4.26 -9.64 1.53
C TYR A 141 -3.22 -10.64 2.03
N THR A 142 -2.63 -11.38 1.11
CA THR A 142 -1.61 -12.41 1.36
C THR A 142 -0.43 -12.26 0.39
N TYR A 143 0.75 -12.76 0.77
CA TYR A 143 1.88 -12.90 -0.15
C TYR A 143 1.82 -14.20 -0.97
N ASP A 144 0.87 -15.10 -0.70
CA ASP A 144 0.63 -16.28 -1.53
C ASP A 144 -0.17 -15.91 -2.78
N CYS A 145 0.46 -16.05 -3.94
CA CYS A 145 -0.16 -15.79 -5.24
C CYS A 145 -0.36 -17.06 -6.09
N ASP A 146 -0.06 -18.24 -5.55
CA ASP A 146 -0.09 -19.51 -6.30
C ASP A 146 -1.39 -20.30 -6.05
N SER A 147 -2.07 -20.06 -4.92
CA SER A 147 -3.23 -20.85 -4.43
C SER A 147 -4.61 -20.35 -4.88
N ASN A 148 -4.85 -20.15 -6.19
CA ASN A 148 -6.10 -19.54 -6.73
C ASN A 148 -6.36 -18.08 -6.28
N ASN A 149 -5.40 -17.45 -5.62
CA ASN A 149 -5.53 -16.09 -5.11
C ASN A 149 -5.51 -15.06 -6.26
N THR A 150 -6.25 -13.98 -6.09
CA THR A 150 -6.38 -12.94 -7.12
C THR A 150 -5.22 -11.95 -7.00
N GLN A 151 -4.42 -11.83 -8.06
CA GLN A 151 -3.33 -10.86 -8.11
C GLN A 151 -3.83 -9.42 -7.99
N THR A 152 -3.24 -8.67 -7.07
CA THR A 152 -3.54 -7.24 -6.89
C THR A 152 -2.46 -6.37 -7.52
N VAL A 153 -2.65 -5.05 -7.53
CA VAL A 153 -1.61 -4.11 -8.00
C VAL A 153 -0.65 -3.69 -6.90
N TYR A 154 -0.80 -4.22 -5.68
CA TYR A 154 -0.08 -3.76 -4.49
C TYR A 154 1.15 -4.61 -4.19
N TYR A 155 2.20 -3.94 -3.75
CA TYR A 155 3.43 -4.54 -3.23
C TYR A 155 3.69 -3.91 -1.87
N ARG A 156 4.12 -4.70 -0.89
CA ARG A 156 4.25 -4.25 0.48
C ARG A 156 5.49 -4.81 1.13
N TYR A 157 6.22 -3.99 1.85
CA TYR A 157 7.36 -4.43 2.65
C TYR A 157 7.59 -3.49 3.82
N LEU A 158 8.37 -3.99 4.77
CA LEU A 158 8.80 -3.26 5.96
C LEU A 158 10.32 -3.15 5.94
N TYR A 159 10.84 -1.98 6.27
CA TYR A 159 12.26 -1.67 6.30
C TYR A 159 12.65 -1.17 7.69
N LEU A 160 13.75 -1.68 8.23
CA LEU A 160 14.26 -1.28 9.54
C LEU A 160 15.52 -0.45 9.37
N GLU A 161 15.48 0.76 9.91
CA GLU A 161 16.62 1.69 9.96
C GLU A 161 17.11 1.84 11.40
N GLU A 162 18.43 1.99 11.53
CA GLU A 162 19.04 2.39 12.79
C GLU A 162 18.68 3.84 13.13
N LEU A 163 18.53 4.12 14.41
CA LEU A 163 18.37 5.49 14.92
C LEU A 163 19.72 6.00 15.44
N ARG A 164 20.04 7.26 15.14
CA ARG A 164 21.26 7.93 15.56
C ARG A 164 20.90 9.19 16.34
N ASP A 165 21.61 9.42 17.44
CA ASP A 165 21.50 10.63 18.24
C ASP A 165 22.24 11.82 17.57
N GLU A 166 22.11 13.02 18.14
CA GLU A 166 22.81 14.25 17.69
C GLU A 166 24.34 14.07 17.63
N ASP A 167 24.89 13.25 18.54
CA ASP A 167 26.31 12.87 18.59
C ASP A 167 26.68 11.72 17.63
N ASN A 168 25.79 11.35 16.70
CA ASN A 168 25.98 10.25 15.73
C ASN A 168 26.17 8.86 16.37
N THR A 169 25.74 8.70 17.62
CA THR A 169 25.78 7.41 18.34
C THR A 169 24.55 6.58 17.99
N VAL A 170 24.73 5.29 17.70
CA VAL A 170 23.63 4.37 17.36
C VAL A 170 22.81 4.05 18.61
N ILE A 171 21.50 4.27 18.52
CA ILE A 171 20.53 3.94 19.56
C ILE A 171 20.15 2.47 19.40
N THR A 172 20.52 1.63 20.35
CA THR A 172 20.28 0.17 20.32
C THR A 172 18.88 -0.21 20.78
N ASP A 173 18.25 0.64 21.59
CA ASP A 173 16.98 0.36 22.26
C ASP A 173 15.79 0.90 21.46
N ALA A 174 16.00 1.29 20.21
CA ALA A 174 14.96 1.79 19.33
C ALA A 174 15.33 1.59 17.88
N VAL A 175 14.33 1.31 17.05
CA VAL A 175 14.48 1.19 15.60
C VAL A 175 13.44 2.04 14.90
N LYS A 176 13.83 2.63 13.77
CA LYS A 176 12.89 3.28 12.88
C LYS A 176 12.35 2.21 11.93
N VAL A 177 11.04 2.08 11.92
CA VAL A 177 10.32 1.11 11.09
C VAL A 177 9.56 1.87 10.02
N THR A 178 9.88 1.57 8.77
CA THR A 178 9.26 2.15 7.59
C THR A 178 8.43 1.08 6.89
N SER A 179 7.12 1.26 6.87
CA SER A 179 6.19 0.40 6.13
C SER A 179 5.85 1.03 4.80
N LYS A 180 6.32 0.47 3.69
CA LYS A 180 6.07 0.97 2.33
C LYS A 180 5.10 0.07 1.57
N VAL A 181 4.15 0.71 0.89
CA VAL A 181 3.26 0.08 -0.07
C VAL A 181 3.37 0.79 -1.42
N ILE A 182 3.51 0.01 -2.49
CA ILE A 182 3.63 0.48 -3.86
C ILE A 182 2.44 -0.06 -4.64
N TRP A 183 1.89 0.74 -5.57
CA TRP A 183 0.93 0.25 -6.55
C TRP A 183 1.19 0.77 -7.95
N THR A 184 0.80 -0.01 -8.96
CA THR A 184 1.16 0.23 -10.37
C THR A 184 -0.04 0.60 -11.27
N LYS A 185 -1.22 0.86 -10.69
CA LYS A 185 -2.42 1.22 -11.46
C LYS A 185 -2.29 2.64 -12.03
N ARG A 186 -2.10 2.73 -13.36
CA ARG A 186 -1.91 3.97 -14.14
C ARG A 186 -0.64 4.78 -13.82
N GLY A 187 0.39 4.11 -13.32
CA GLY A 187 1.66 4.73 -12.98
C GLY A 187 2.29 4.06 -11.76
N TYR A 188 3.53 4.42 -11.46
CA TYR A 188 4.18 4.05 -10.21
C TYR A 188 3.76 5.02 -9.12
N HIS A 189 3.23 4.48 -8.03
CA HIS A 189 2.84 5.25 -6.86
C HIS A 189 3.30 4.52 -5.61
N GLU A 190 3.73 5.29 -4.61
CA GLU A 190 4.16 4.77 -3.32
C GLU A 190 3.46 5.52 -2.19
N PHE A 191 3.28 4.82 -1.09
CA PHE A 191 2.81 5.34 0.19
C PHE A 191 3.64 4.69 1.28
N TYR A 192 4.04 5.46 2.28
CA TYR A 192 4.82 4.94 3.40
C TYR A 192 4.42 5.56 4.73
N ILE A 193 4.62 4.79 5.80
CA ILE A 193 4.46 5.23 7.18
C ILE A 193 5.76 4.89 7.91
N ASP A 194 6.32 5.91 8.57
CA ASP A 194 7.46 5.77 9.44
C ASP A 194 7.00 5.83 10.89
N THR A 195 7.52 4.94 11.74
CA THR A 195 7.33 5.00 13.19
C THR A 195 8.60 4.58 13.90
N ILE A 196 8.78 5.08 15.12
CA ILE A 196 9.84 4.60 16.00
C ILE A 196 9.24 3.51 16.90
N ILE A 197 9.92 2.36 16.96
CA ILE A 197 9.58 1.27 17.86
C ILE A 197 10.74 1.11 18.84
N THR A 198 10.42 1.25 20.13
CA THR A 198 11.41 1.22 21.21
C THR A 198 11.33 -0.08 22.00
N ASP A 199 12.48 -0.49 22.54
CA ASP A 199 12.57 -1.39 23.66
C ASP A 199 12.11 -0.68 24.94
N TRP A 200 10.79 -0.69 25.20
CA TRP A 200 10.22 0.06 26.32
C TRP A 200 10.32 -0.70 27.65
N ARG A 201 10.58 -2.01 27.63
CA ARG A 201 10.67 -2.85 28.82
C ARG A 201 11.99 -3.61 28.81
N ARG A 202 13.01 -3.01 29.44
CA ARG A 202 14.27 -3.71 29.73
C ARG A 202 13.98 -4.87 30.70
N ILE A 203 14.14 -6.11 30.23
CA ILE A 203 14.04 -7.36 31.00
C ILE A 203 15.41 -7.72 31.55
#